data_AF-A0A5E7EEJ4-F1
#
_entry.id   AF-A0A5E7EEJ4-F1
#
_cell.length_a   1.000
_cell.length_b   1.000
_cell.length_c   1.000
_cell.angle_alpha   90.00
_cell.angle_beta   90.00
_cell.angle_gamma   90.00
#
_symmetry.space_group_name_H-M   'P 1'
#
loop_
_entity.id
_entity.type
_entity.pdbx_description
1 polymer ?
#
loop_
_entity_poly.entity_id
_entity_poly.type
_entity_poly.pdbx_seq_one_letter_code
_entity_poly.pdbx_strand_id
1 'polypeptide(L)'
;MPQAVQVTTVATTPAADVSPIQVYLTADNDFLIPLVFPQFEIHVMDDYKDTWFGQKIKIEFPKAPYLGHAGVLLINGKTGVSKYYEYGRYKGPGPAGRVQKGNIPDVKIVAGHITESSLKKTLRQISIAHGQSGNIKGVVLRGDVYANALAWLDAKFAENNDKTRKAYDLGNHNCVTFAAELAESVGFSAPFRSRAVAPTLYMTQFQLSEIDLDYYFADDKLEIDE
;
A
#
# COMPACT_ATOMS: atom_id res chain seq x y z
N MET A 1 33.16 -42.70 14.56
CA MET A 1 32.20 -42.44 13.48
C MET A 1 31.04 -41.66 14.09
N PRO A 2 30.75 -40.43 13.66
CA PRO A 2 29.64 -39.66 14.23
C PRO A 2 28.31 -40.15 13.65
N GLN A 3 27.32 -40.27 14.53
CA GLN A 3 26.00 -40.82 14.30
C GLN A 3 25.13 -39.80 13.53
N ALA A 4 24.52 -40.23 12.42
CA ALA A 4 23.65 -39.38 11.61
C ALA A 4 22.40 -38.96 12.41
N VAL A 5 22.18 -37.65 12.53
CA VAL A 5 20.97 -37.08 13.13
C VAL A 5 19.82 -37.30 12.16
N GLN A 6 18.80 -38.06 12.58
CA GLN A 6 17.57 -38.21 11.81
C GLN A 6 16.79 -36.90 11.83
N VAL A 7 16.62 -36.30 10.66
CA VAL A 7 15.74 -35.14 10.45
C VAL A 7 14.33 -35.69 10.22
N THR A 8 13.47 -35.59 11.24
CA THR A 8 12.04 -35.87 11.10
C THR A 8 11.33 -34.59 10.68
N THR A 9 10.76 -34.58 9.48
CA THR A 9 9.94 -33.45 8.99
C THR A 9 8.60 -33.49 9.72
N VAL A 10 8.35 -32.53 10.62
CA VAL A 10 7.02 -32.34 11.23
C VAL A 10 6.27 -31.34 10.37
N ALA A 11 5.22 -31.80 9.69
CA ALA A 11 4.26 -30.91 9.04
C ALA A 11 3.43 -30.22 10.13
N THR A 12 3.63 -28.92 10.33
CA THR A 12 2.74 -28.13 11.18
C THR A 12 1.83 -27.29 10.29
N THR A 13 0.53 -27.48 10.45
CA THR A 13 -0.45 -26.42 10.18
C THR A 13 -0.17 -25.31 11.21
N PRO A 14 0.10 -24.05 10.86
CA PRO A 14 0.40 -23.06 11.89
C PRO A 14 -0.89 -22.69 12.65
N ALA A 15 -1.03 -23.27 13.83
CA ALA A 15 -1.85 -22.76 14.90
C ALA A 15 -1.15 -21.54 15.52
N ALA A 16 -1.85 -20.40 15.52
CA ALA A 16 -1.68 -19.21 16.37
C ALA A 16 -0.25 -18.77 16.75
N ASP A 17 0.17 -17.61 16.21
CA ASP A 17 1.09 -16.62 16.80
C ASP A 17 2.12 -17.20 17.81
N VAL A 18 3.18 -17.85 17.31
CA VAL A 18 4.36 -18.23 18.11
C VAL A 18 5.56 -17.34 17.77
N SER A 19 5.85 -16.39 18.67
CA SER A 19 7.00 -15.46 18.66
C SER A 19 8.29 -16.13 19.18
N PRO A 20 9.48 -15.48 19.22
CA PRO A 20 10.03 -14.38 18.42
C PRO A 20 11.45 -14.70 17.86
N ILE A 21 11.89 -14.03 16.80
CA ILE A 21 13.32 -13.92 16.49
C ILE A 21 13.91 -12.83 17.38
N GLN A 22 14.61 -13.22 18.45
CA GLN A 22 15.52 -12.30 19.15
C GLN A 22 16.65 -11.97 18.19
N VAL A 23 16.86 -10.69 17.87
CA VAL A 23 18.18 -10.05 17.68
C VAL A 23 18.05 -8.55 17.32
N TYR A 24 18.80 -7.74 18.08
CA TYR A 24 19.17 -6.31 18.04
C TYR A 24 18.12 -5.18 18.20
N LEU A 25 18.23 -4.51 19.36
CA LEU A 25 17.63 -3.24 19.75
C LEU A 25 17.80 -2.14 18.68
N THR A 26 16.78 -1.98 17.85
CA THR A 26 16.11 -0.69 17.65
C THR A 26 14.62 -0.93 17.91
N ALA A 27 14.29 -1.18 19.17
CA ALA A 27 12.89 -1.24 19.59
C ALA A 27 12.29 0.14 19.31
N ASP A 28 11.20 0.15 18.52
CA ASP A 28 10.31 1.29 18.25
C ASP A 28 10.42 1.95 16.86
N ASN A 29 11.21 1.44 15.91
CA ASN A 29 11.15 1.99 14.54
C ASN A 29 9.72 1.85 13.99
N ASP A 30 9.20 2.96 13.44
CA ASP A 30 7.92 3.01 12.77
C ASP A 30 7.94 2.19 11.48
N PHE A 31 6.76 1.97 10.92
CA PHE A 31 6.59 1.25 9.66
C PHE A 31 5.95 2.18 8.65
N LEU A 32 6.62 2.38 7.51
CA LEU A 32 6.04 2.96 6.31
C LEU A 32 5.93 1.85 5.27
N ILE A 33 4.71 1.49 4.91
CA ILE A 33 4.43 0.34 4.05
C ILE A 33 3.69 0.84 2.81
N PRO A 34 4.39 1.16 1.71
CA PRO A 34 3.78 1.33 0.40
C PRO A 34 3.05 0.04 0.00
N LEU A 35 1.79 0.17 -0.41
CA LEU A 35 0.93 -0.94 -0.80
C LEU A 35 0.44 -0.73 -2.23
N VAL A 36 0.39 -1.81 -3.01
CA VAL A 36 -0.18 -1.88 -4.34
C VAL A 36 -1.23 -2.98 -4.41
N PHE A 37 -2.32 -2.68 -5.10
CA PHE A 37 -3.41 -3.60 -5.43
C PHE A 37 -3.27 -3.99 -6.90
N PRO A 38 -2.58 -5.09 -7.23
CA PRO A 38 -2.23 -5.43 -8.60
C PRO A 38 -3.44 -5.82 -9.45
N GLN A 39 -4.53 -6.28 -8.84
CA GLN A 39 -5.76 -6.65 -9.54
C GLN A 39 -6.78 -5.51 -9.59
N PHE A 40 -6.46 -4.32 -9.07
CA PHE A 40 -7.41 -3.22 -9.03
C PHE A 40 -7.73 -2.75 -10.46
N GLU A 41 -9.01 -2.79 -10.82
CA GLU A 41 -9.47 -2.36 -12.14
C GLU A 41 -9.62 -0.84 -12.18
N ILE A 42 -8.78 -0.19 -12.99
CA ILE A 42 -8.91 1.24 -13.25
C ILE A 42 -9.81 1.48 -14.46
N HIS A 43 -10.82 2.33 -14.29
CA HIS A 43 -11.56 2.93 -15.40
C HIS A 43 -10.71 4.07 -15.99
N VAL A 44 -10.12 3.85 -17.17
CA VAL A 44 -9.10 4.76 -17.74
C VAL A 44 -9.72 6.08 -18.17
N MET A 45 -11.00 6.07 -18.58
CA MET A 45 -11.79 7.26 -18.91
C MET A 45 -13.19 7.13 -18.33
N ASP A 46 -13.78 8.25 -17.91
CA ASP A 46 -15.20 8.31 -17.59
C ASP A 46 -15.99 8.04 -18.87
N ASP A 47 -17.09 7.28 -18.77
CA ASP A 47 -18.01 7.04 -19.88
C ASP A 47 -18.36 8.38 -20.56
N TYR A 48 -17.94 8.54 -21.82
CA TYR A 48 -18.32 9.70 -22.60
C TYR A 48 -19.81 9.57 -22.95
N LYS A 49 -20.64 10.43 -22.36
CA LYS A 49 -22.05 10.58 -22.71
C LYS A 49 -22.18 11.83 -23.57
N ASP A 50 -22.38 11.63 -24.86
CA ASP A 50 -22.65 12.71 -25.80
C ASP A 50 -23.87 12.38 -26.64
N THR A 51 -24.53 13.43 -27.11
CA THR A 51 -25.77 13.35 -27.88
C THR A 51 -25.43 13.63 -29.33
N TRP A 52 -25.17 12.58 -30.09
CA TRP A 52 -24.93 12.70 -31.53
C TRP A 52 -26.23 12.41 -32.27
N PHE A 53 -26.75 13.36 -33.06
CA PHE A 53 -28.02 13.25 -33.79
C PHE A 53 -29.23 12.81 -32.93
N GLY A 54 -29.31 13.23 -31.67
CA GLY A 54 -30.44 12.92 -30.78
C GLY A 54 -30.44 11.51 -30.18
N GLN A 55 -29.43 10.67 -30.47
CA GLN A 55 -29.20 9.40 -29.79
C GLN A 55 -28.10 9.54 -28.73
N LYS A 56 -28.34 8.97 -27.55
CA LYS A 56 -27.34 8.88 -26.48
C LYS A 56 -26.33 7.79 -26.86
N ILE A 57 -25.10 8.17 -27.16
CA ILE A 57 -24.02 7.21 -27.40
C ILE A 57 -23.28 7.02 -26.09
N LYS A 58 -23.17 5.77 -25.63
CA LYS A 58 -22.31 5.38 -24.51
C LYS A 58 -21.08 4.71 -25.11
N ILE A 59 -19.93 5.36 -24.99
CA ILE A 59 -18.65 4.74 -25.37
C ILE A 59 -18.05 4.16 -24.10
N GLU A 60 -18.13 2.83 -23.97
CA GLU A 60 -17.49 2.11 -22.89
C GLU A 60 -16.00 1.97 -23.20
N PHE A 61 -15.17 2.64 -22.41
CA PHE A 61 -13.72 2.53 -22.54
C PHE A 61 -13.22 1.26 -21.83
N PRO A 62 -12.19 0.57 -22.37
CA PRO A 62 -11.70 -0.65 -21.78
C PRO A 62 -11.13 -0.40 -20.37
N LYS A 63 -11.53 -1.27 -19.43
CA LYS A 63 -10.86 -1.38 -18.13
C LYS A 63 -9.41 -1.80 -18.36
N ALA A 64 -8.45 -1.09 -17.75
CA ALA A 64 -7.04 -1.47 -17.82
C ALA A 64 -6.61 -2.08 -16.48
N PRO A 65 -6.69 -3.40 -16.31
CA PRO A 65 -6.31 -4.08 -15.07
C PRO A 65 -4.80 -3.96 -14.76
N TYR A 66 -3.97 -3.66 -15.76
CA TYR A 66 -2.51 -3.60 -15.61
C TYR A 66 -1.97 -2.35 -14.91
N LEU A 67 -2.82 -1.35 -14.68
CA LEU A 67 -2.39 -0.14 -13.99
C LEU A 67 -2.33 -0.41 -12.48
N GLY A 68 -3.32 -1.07 -11.86
CA GLY A 68 -3.36 -1.28 -10.42
C GLY A 68 -3.55 0.02 -9.61
N HIS A 69 -3.74 -0.08 -8.31
CA HIS A 69 -3.87 1.10 -7.42
C HIS A 69 -2.85 1.04 -6.30
N ALA A 70 -2.54 2.17 -5.67
CA ALA A 70 -1.54 2.25 -4.62
C ALA A 70 -1.96 3.16 -3.46
N GLY A 71 -1.47 2.83 -2.27
CA GLY A 71 -1.59 3.64 -1.07
C GLY A 71 -0.42 3.39 -0.13
N VAL A 72 -0.50 3.95 1.07
CA VAL A 72 0.49 3.76 2.13
C VAL A 72 -0.22 3.43 3.42
N LEU A 73 0.31 2.43 4.11
CA LEU A 73 0.02 2.14 5.51
C LEU A 73 1.19 2.66 6.36
N LEU A 74 0.89 3.59 7.27
CA LEU A 74 1.82 4.14 8.25
C LEU A 74 1.45 3.61 9.63
N ILE A 75 2.43 3.08 10.36
CA ILE A 75 2.22 2.49 11.69
C ILE A 75 3.23 3.06 12.67
N ASN A 76 2.75 3.56 13.81
CA ASN A 76 3.60 3.97 14.91
C ASN A 76 4.20 2.74 15.61
N GLY A 77 5.52 2.62 15.61
CA GLY A 77 6.24 1.43 16.10
C GLY A 77 6.08 1.18 17.60
N LYS A 78 5.72 2.22 18.37
CA LYS A 78 5.51 2.14 19.83
C LYS A 78 4.09 1.76 20.22
N THR A 79 3.11 2.38 19.55
CA THR A 79 1.71 2.35 19.97
C THR A 79 0.85 1.44 19.11
N GLY A 80 1.29 1.09 17.90
CA GLY A 80 0.49 0.36 16.92
C GLY A 80 -0.56 1.21 16.20
N VAL A 81 -0.67 2.50 16.55
CA VAL A 81 -1.58 3.43 15.88
C VAL A 81 -1.26 3.45 14.39
N SER A 82 -2.28 3.19 13.59
CA SER A 82 -2.17 2.98 12.16
C SER A 82 -2.96 4.04 11.40
N LYS A 83 -2.42 4.43 10.25
CA LYS A 83 -3.02 5.39 9.32
C LYS A 83 -2.86 4.87 7.90
N TYR A 84 -3.93 4.96 7.13
CA TYR A 84 -3.91 4.63 5.71
C TYR A 84 -4.26 5.86 4.88
N TYR A 85 -3.45 6.11 3.86
CA TYR A 85 -3.64 7.19 2.90
C TYR A 85 -3.40 6.68 1.49
N GLU A 86 -4.11 7.27 0.54
CA GLU A 86 -4.00 6.95 -0.88
C GLU A 86 -4.28 8.20 -1.71
N TYR A 87 -3.72 8.26 -2.91
CA TYR A 87 -3.97 9.34 -3.87
C TYR A 87 -4.59 8.76 -5.13
N GLY A 88 -5.67 9.34 -5.61
CA GLY A 88 -6.42 8.76 -6.72
C GLY A 88 -7.48 9.70 -7.29
N ARG A 89 -8.21 9.24 -8.31
CA ARG A 89 -9.25 10.04 -8.97
C ARG A 89 -10.58 10.01 -8.21
N TYR A 90 -10.57 10.46 -6.96
CA TYR A 90 -11.77 10.56 -6.13
C TYR A 90 -12.57 11.82 -6.48
N LYS A 91 -13.91 11.74 -6.32
CA LYS A 91 -14.81 12.86 -6.59
C LYS A 91 -14.55 14.04 -5.65
N GLY A 92 -14.62 15.27 -6.19
CA GLY A 92 -14.59 16.50 -5.39
C GLY A 92 -14.28 17.74 -6.23
N PRO A 93 -14.25 18.94 -5.63
CA PRO A 93 -14.01 20.21 -6.34
C PRO A 93 -12.56 20.37 -6.83
N GLY A 94 -12.36 21.12 -7.91
CA GLY A 94 -11.04 21.37 -8.49
C GLY A 94 -10.58 20.29 -9.47
N PRO A 95 -9.29 20.24 -9.82
CA PRO A 95 -8.77 19.28 -10.80
C PRO A 95 -8.91 17.81 -10.32
N ALA A 96 -8.73 16.83 -11.20
CA ALA A 96 -8.72 15.42 -10.79
C ALA A 96 -7.54 15.11 -9.84
N GLY A 97 -7.65 14.03 -9.05
CA GLY A 97 -6.59 13.56 -8.15
C GLY A 97 -6.70 14.11 -6.73
N ARG A 98 -7.07 13.29 -5.75
CA ARG A 98 -7.23 13.73 -4.37
C ARG A 98 -6.57 12.74 -3.45
N VAL A 99 -6.12 13.20 -2.30
CA VAL A 99 -5.73 12.31 -1.22
C VAL A 99 -6.98 11.88 -0.45
N GLN A 100 -7.09 10.60 -0.10
CA GLN A 100 -8.13 10.05 0.76
C GLN A 100 -7.50 9.42 2.00
N LYS A 101 -8.21 9.52 3.14
CA LYS A 101 -7.88 8.80 4.37
C LYS A 101 -8.72 7.53 4.45
N GLY A 102 -8.10 6.40 4.75
CA GLY A 102 -8.80 5.15 5.04
C GLY A 102 -9.12 5.00 6.51
N ASN A 103 -10.32 4.50 6.81
CA ASN A 103 -10.66 4.06 8.16
C ASN A 103 -10.26 2.60 8.32
N ILE A 104 -9.24 2.36 9.15
CA ILE A 104 -8.62 1.05 9.34
C ILE A 104 -8.41 0.78 10.84
N PRO A 105 -8.39 -0.49 11.28
CA PRO A 105 -8.00 -0.81 12.64
C PRO A 105 -6.49 -0.60 12.84
N ASP A 106 -6.14 -0.20 14.07
CA ASP A 106 -4.76 -0.18 14.53
C ASP A 106 -4.21 -1.60 14.67
N VAL A 107 -2.91 -1.76 14.45
CA VAL A 107 -2.21 -3.02 14.70
C VAL A 107 -1.83 -3.13 16.17
N LYS A 108 -1.50 -4.35 16.61
CA LYS A 108 -1.05 -4.63 17.97
C LYS A 108 0.46 -4.81 17.99
N ILE A 109 1.13 -4.08 18.87
CA ILE A 109 2.57 -4.25 19.13
C ILE A 109 2.76 -5.15 20.36
N VAL A 110 3.54 -6.22 20.21
CA VAL A 110 3.98 -7.12 21.28
C VAL A 110 5.48 -7.27 21.18
N ALA A 111 6.19 -6.90 22.26
CA ALA A 111 7.65 -6.94 22.33
C ALA A 111 8.36 -6.21 21.15
N GLY A 112 7.79 -5.10 20.67
CA GLY A 112 8.36 -4.31 19.56
C GLY A 112 8.01 -4.84 18.15
N HIS A 113 7.19 -5.88 18.05
CA HIS A 113 6.76 -6.48 16.79
C HIS A 113 5.26 -6.34 16.59
N ILE A 114 4.83 -6.19 15.33
CA ILE A 114 3.42 -6.25 14.96
C ILE A 114 2.97 -7.72 15.04
N THR A 115 1.83 -8.01 15.69
CA THR A 115 1.27 -9.38 15.64
C THR A 115 0.69 -9.65 14.26
N GLU A 116 0.94 -10.84 13.71
CA GLU A 116 0.46 -11.25 12.38
C GLU A 116 -1.06 -11.08 12.28
N SER A 117 -1.77 -11.59 13.29
CA SER A 117 -3.22 -11.49 13.41
C SER A 117 -3.77 -10.05 13.31
N SER A 118 -3.06 -9.07 13.87
CA SER A 118 -3.50 -7.67 13.83
C SER A 118 -3.17 -7.02 12.50
N LEU A 119 -2.02 -7.33 11.90
CA LEU A 119 -1.63 -6.83 10.59
C LEU A 119 -2.55 -7.34 9.49
N LYS A 120 -2.86 -8.65 9.50
CA LYS A 120 -3.84 -9.23 8.55
C LYS A 120 -5.20 -8.56 8.66
N LYS A 121 -5.68 -8.29 9.88
CA LYS A 121 -6.95 -7.57 10.08
C LYS A 121 -6.92 -6.18 9.44
N THR A 122 -5.83 -5.45 9.60
CA THR A 122 -5.63 -4.13 8.98
C THR A 122 -5.55 -4.23 7.45
N LEU A 123 -4.73 -5.14 6.91
CA LEU A 123 -4.58 -5.36 5.46
C LEU A 123 -5.88 -5.82 4.81
N ARG A 124 -6.63 -6.71 5.45
CA ARG A 124 -7.95 -7.16 4.99
C ARG A 124 -8.93 -6.01 4.89
N GLN A 125 -8.98 -5.13 5.90
CA GLN A 125 -9.84 -3.94 5.87
C GLN A 125 -9.43 -2.99 4.76
N ILE A 126 -8.13 -2.78 4.55
CA ILE A 126 -7.60 -1.97 3.43
C ILE A 126 -8.04 -2.57 2.10
N SER A 127 -7.84 -3.87 1.88
CA SER A 127 -8.24 -4.56 0.65
C SER A 127 -9.73 -4.42 0.37
N ILE A 128 -10.60 -4.60 1.38
CA ILE A 128 -12.06 -4.46 1.24
C ILE A 128 -12.44 -3.03 0.83
N ALA A 129 -11.92 -2.03 1.54
CA ALA A 129 -12.38 -0.65 1.37
C ALA A 129 -11.70 0.09 0.20
N HIS A 130 -10.46 -0.28 -0.13
CA HIS A 130 -9.59 0.48 -1.02
C HIS A 130 -8.98 -0.36 -2.15
N GLY A 131 -9.02 -1.70 -2.04
CA GLY A 131 -8.35 -2.64 -2.94
C GLY A 131 -9.28 -3.52 -3.77
N GLN A 132 -10.60 -3.24 -3.80
CA GLN A 132 -11.61 -4.09 -4.47
C GLN A 132 -11.59 -5.56 -4.01
N SER A 133 -11.27 -5.81 -2.73
CA SER A 133 -11.10 -7.16 -2.19
C SER A 133 -10.04 -8.00 -2.94
N GLY A 134 -9.03 -7.34 -3.51
CA GLY A 134 -7.88 -7.97 -4.16
C GLY A 134 -6.70 -8.22 -3.22
N ASN A 135 -5.68 -8.88 -3.75
CA ASN A 135 -4.40 -9.08 -3.07
C ASN A 135 -3.67 -7.74 -2.88
N ILE A 136 -2.71 -7.73 -1.97
CA ILE A 136 -1.85 -6.59 -1.70
C ILE A 136 -0.41 -7.04 -1.87
N LYS A 137 0.37 -6.23 -2.59
CA LYS A 137 1.84 -6.29 -2.63
C LYS A 137 2.39 -5.05 -1.96
N GLY A 138 3.47 -5.16 -1.21
CA GLY A 138 4.06 -4.04 -0.50
C GLY A 138 5.52 -4.26 -0.15
N VAL A 139 6.12 -3.21 0.39
CA VAL A 139 7.46 -3.24 0.98
C VAL A 139 7.41 -2.67 2.39
N VAL A 140 8.22 -3.21 3.30
CA VAL A 140 8.27 -2.79 4.70
C VAL A 140 9.48 -1.90 4.94
N LEU A 141 9.27 -0.58 5.01
CA LEU A 141 10.32 0.39 5.33
C LEU A 141 10.30 0.72 6.83
N ARG A 142 11.47 0.75 7.46
CA ARG A 142 11.63 0.93 8.92
C ARG A 142 12.48 2.16 9.26
N GLY A 143 11.99 3.02 10.14
CA GLY A 143 12.73 4.18 10.63
C GLY A 143 11.92 5.02 11.63
N ASP A 144 12.53 6.05 12.22
CA ASP A 144 11.84 7.03 13.06
C ASP A 144 11.17 8.09 12.17
N VAL A 145 10.00 7.75 11.63
CA VAL A 145 9.37 8.50 10.53
C VAL A 145 7.92 8.89 10.78
N TYR A 146 7.24 8.34 11.79
CA TYR A 146 5.78 8.45 11.91
C TYR A 146 5.28 9.89 11.97
N ALA A 147 5.91 10.73 12.79
CA ALA A 147 5.48 12.12 12.94
C ALA A 147 5.65 12.91 11.63
N ASN A 148 6.80 12.76 10.96
CA ASN A 148 7.10 13.46 9.71
C ASN A 148 6.26 12.93 8.54
N ALA A 149 6.09 11.62 8.43
CA ALA A 149 5.25 10.98 7.42
C ALA A 149 3.79 11.41 7.58
N LEU A 150 3.26 11.41 8.81
CA LEU A 150 1.90 11.84 9.09
C LEU A 150 1.70 13.32 8.77
N ALA A 151 2.63 14.18 9.15
CA ALA A 151 2.58 15.61 8.83
C ALA A 151 2.56 15.85 7.31
N TRP A 152 3.39 15.13 6.56
CA TRP A 152 3.40 15.19 5.09
C TRP A 152 2.06 14.73 4.49
N LEU A 153 1.53 13.59 4.96
CA LEU A 153 0.25 13.05 4.54
C LEU A 153 -0.91 14.01 4.81
N ASP A 154 -0.93 14.64 5.99
CA ASP A 154 -1.94 15.63 6.36
C ASP A 154 -1.82 16.91 5.53
N ALA A 155 -0.60 17.36 5.23
CA ALA A 155 -0.37 18.49 4.33
C ALA A 155 -0.90 18.20 2.90
N LYS A 156 -0.57 17.02 2.35
CA LYS A 156 -1.11 16.58 1.05
C LYS A 156 -2.62 16.41 1.05
N PHE A 157 -3.20 15.97 2.16
CA PHE A 157 -4.64 15.93 2.31
C PHE A 157 -5.27 17.34 2.35
N ALA A 158 -4.62 18.31 3.00
CA ALA A 158 -5.09 19.69 3.03
C ALA A 158 -5.05 20.37 1.65
N GLU A 159 -4.09 20.00 0.78
CA GLU A 159 -4.02 20.46 -0.62
C GLU A 159 -5.29 20.15 -1.42
N ASN A 160 -6.13 19.18 -1.00
CA ASN A 160 -7.42 18.89 -1.64
C ASN A 160 -8.38 20.10 -1.75
N ASN A 161 -8.17 21.13 -0.91
CA ASN A 161 -8.95 22.38 -0.92
C ASN A 161 -8.34 23.46 -1.84
N ASP A 162 -7.11 23.27 -2.30
CA ASP A 162 -6.46 24.16 -3.27
C ASP A 162 -6.98 23.85 -4.68
N LYS A 163 -7.59 24.86 -5.32
CA LYS A 163 -8.13 24.74 -6.68
C LYS A 163 -7.04 24.78 -7.76
N THR A 164 -5.81 25.16 -7.39
CA THR A 164 -4.65 25.28 -8.28
C THR A 164 -3.64 24.15 -8.12
N ARG A 165 -3.91 23.18 -7.24
CA ARG A 165 -3.04 22.01 -7.04
C ARG A 165 -2.79 21.26 -8.34
N LYS A 166 -1.68 20.53 -8.39
CA LYS A 166 -1.34 19.66 -9.53
C LYS A 166 -2.46 18.65 -9.78
N ALA A 167 -2.88 18.55 -11.04
CA ALA A 167 -3.88 17.58 -11.47
C ALA A 167 -3.25 16.18 -11.56
N TYR A 168 -4.07 15.16 -11.31
CA TYR A 168 -3.70 13.77 -11.54
C TYR A 168 -3.18 13.57 -12.95
N ASP A 169 -2.06 12.86 -13.07
CA ASP A 169 -1.45 12.45 -14.34
C ASP A 169 -1.01 10.99 -14.25
N LEU A 170 -1.48 10.16 -15.18
CA LEU A 170 -1.17 8.72 -15.19
C LEU A 170 0.33 8.42 -15.30
N GLY A 171 1.13 9.32 -15.88
CA GLY A 171 2.56 9.12 -16.07
C GLY A 171 3.42 9.55 -14.88
N ASN A 172 3.16 10.74 -14.32
CA ASN A 172 4.06 11.39 -13.36
C ASN A 172 3.38 12.06 -12.14
N HIS A 173 2.08 11.86 -11.94
CA HIS A 173 1.38 12.36 -10.75
C HIS A 173 0.17 11.47 -10.42
N ASN A 174 0.45 10.27 -9.94
CA ASN A 174 -0.53 9.21 -9.69
C ASN A 174 -0.37 8.60 -8.28
N CYS A 175 -1.13 7.55 -8.00
CA CYS A 175 -1.12 6.85 -6.71
C CYS A 175 0.26 6.38 -6.26
N VAL A 176 1.12 5.93 -7.19
CA VAL A 176 2.46 5.42 -6.88
C VAL A 176 3.44 6.54 -6.67
N THR A 177 3.38 7.58 -7.50
CA THR A 177 4.26 8.74 -7.30
C THR A 177 4.02 9.34 -5.93
N PHE A 178 2.77 9.36 -5.44
CA PHE A 178 2.44 9.77 -4.08
C PHE A 178 3.12 8.91 -3.00
N ALA A 179 3.04 7.58 -3.10
CA ALA A 179 3.70 6.69 -2.13
C ALA A 179 5.24 6.83 -2.16
N ALA A 180 5.81 6.97 -3.36
CA ALA A 180 7.24 7.19 -3.57
C ALA A 180 7.72 8.54 -3.03
N GLU A 181 7.00 9.63 -3.32
CA GLU A 181 7.29 10.97 -2.80
C GLU A 181 7.23 11.00 -1.27
N LEU A 182 6.29 10.27 -0.65
CA LEU A 182 6.25 10.14 0.80
C LEU A 182 7.49 9.43 1.33
N ALA A 183 7.85 8.26 0.77
CA ALA A 183 9.04 7.53 1.18
C ALA A 183 10.31 8.39 1.09
N GLU A 184 10.49 9.09 -0.03
CA GLU A 184 11.60 10.04 -0.25
C GLU A 184 11.56 11.21 0.76
N SER A 185 10.38 11.75 1.05
CA SER A 185 10.24 12.90 1.97
C SER A 185 10.65 12.59 3.41
N VAL A 186 10.66 11.32 3.79
CA VAL A 186 11.08 10.85 5.11
C VAL A 186 12.42 10.09 5.10
N GLY A 187 13.17 10.19 3.99
CA GLY A 187 14.55 9.74 3.92
C GLY A 187 14.77 8.31 3.41
N PHE A 188 13.73 7.62 2.93
CA PHE A 188 13.91 6.33 2.26
C PHE A 188 14.26 6.51 0.78
N SER A 189 14.99 5.54 0.22
CA SER A 189 15.26 5.50 -1.21
C SER A 189 14.13 4.77 -1.91
N ALA A 190 13.42 5.46 -2.80
CA ALA A 190 12.39 4.86 -3.62
C ALA A 190 12.95 4.47 -5.00
N PRO A 191 12.49 3.38 -5.65
CA PRO A 191 12.97 3.00 -6.97
C PRO A 191 12.85 4.10 -8.02
N PHE A 192 13.73 4.06 -9.01
CA PHE A 192 13.70 4.98 -10.13
C PHE A 192 12.33 4.97 -10.83
N ARG A 193 11.74 6.15 -10.99
CA ARG A 193 10.45 6.34 -11.68
C ARG A 193 10.70 6.70 -13.14
N SER A 194 10.35 5.80 -14.06
CA SER A 194 10.31 6.13 -15.48
C SER A 194 9.17 7.11 -15.78
N ARG A 195 9.08 7.61 -17.03
CA ARG A 195 8.04 8.57 -17.46
C ARG A 195 6.60 8.04 -17.35
N ALA A 196 6.44 6.72 -17.28
CA ALA A 196 5.19 6.05 -16.99
C ALA A 196 5.42 5.05 -15.85
N VAL A 197 4.77 5.27 -14.72
CA VAL A 197 4.90 4.41 -13.54
C VAL A 197 3.63 3.60 -13.37
N ALA A 198 3.68 2.32 -13.77
CA ALA A 198 2.63 1.36 -13.48
C ALA A 198 2.83 0.80 -12.06
N PRO A 199 1.86 0.96 -11.13
CA PRO A 199 1.95 0.45 -9.76
C PRO A 199 2.50 -0.95 -9.60
N THR A 200 2.00 -1.92 -10.37
CA THR A 200 2.45 -3.32 -10.25
C THR A 200 3.93 -3.48 -10.57
N LEU A 201 4.41 -2.89 -11.68
CA LEU A 201 5.83 -2.96 -12.08
C LEU A 201 6.73 -2.22 -11.10
N TYR A 202 6.27 -1.07 -10.60
CA TYR A 202 7.00 -0.29 -9.61
C TYR A 202 7.18 -1.06 -8.31
N MET A 203 6.13 -1.71 -7.82
CA MET A 203 6.23 -2.52 -6.61
C MET A 203 7.16 -3.71 -6.81
N THR A 204 7.07 -4.42 -7.94
CA THR A 204 8.05 -5.50 -8.26
C THR A 204 9.48 -5.00 -8.21
N GLN A 205 9.76 -3.78 -8.67
CA GLN A 205 11.10 -3.21 -8.58
C GLN A 205 11.48 -2.83 -7.14
N PHE A 206 10.53 -2.33 -6.34
CA PHE A 206 10.77 -1.97 -4.95
C PHE A 206 11.10 -3.20 -4.10
N GLN A 207 10.38 -4.28 -4.34
CA GLN A 207 10.58 -5.60 -3.74
C GLN A 207 11.97 -6.23 -4.03
N LEU A 208 12.72 -5.72 -5.03
CA LEU A 208 14.09 -6.22 -5.30
C LEU A 208 15.14 -5.74 -4.28
N SER A 209 14.81 -4.74 -3.46
CA SER A 209 15.80 -4.08 -2.59
C SER A 209 15.32 -3.88 -1.16
N GLU A 210 14.10 -4.27 -0.84
CA GLU A 210 13.46 -4.05 0.45
C GLU A 210 12.71 -5.30 0.89
N ILE A 211 12.33 -5.37 2.17
CA ILE A 211 11.55 -6.49 2.72
C ILE A 211 10.16 -6.50 2.07
N ASP A 212 9.79 -7.65 1.51
CA ASP A 212 8.53 -7.88 0.82
C ASP A 212 7.38 -8.09 1.80
N LEU A 213 6.19 -7.64 1.40
CA LEU A 213 4.93 -7.95 2.05
C LEU A 213 3.90 -8.33 0.99
N ASP A 214 3.46 -9.59 1.03
CA ASP A 214 2.43 -10.11 0.14
C ASP A 214 1.24 -10.61 0.97
N TYR A 215 0.06 -10.04 0.71
CA TYR A 215 -1.19 -10.46 1.38
C TYR A 215 -2.21 -10.95 0.36
N TYR A 216 -2.66 -12.18 0.56
CA TYR A 216 -3.62 -12.87 -0.30
C TYR A 216 -5.01 -12.81 0.33
N PHE A 217 -5.91 -12.06 -0.30
CA PHE A 217 -7.23 -11.76 0.28
C PHE A 217 -8.13 -13.00 0.43
N ALA A 218 -8.09 -13.88 -0.59
CA ALA A 218 -8.94 -15.07 -0.65
C ALA A 218 -8.63 -16.06 0.48
N ASP A 219 -7.35 -16.25 0.79
CA ASP A 219 -6.88 -17.24 1.76
C ASP A 219 -6.58 -16.64 3.14
N ASP A 220 -6.72 -15.30 3.28
CA ASP A 220 -6.32 -14.54 4.48
C ASP A 220 -4.86 -14.86 4.90
N LYS A 221 -3.98 -14.96 3.90
CA LYS A 221 -2.57 -15.34 4.06
C LYS A 221 -1.68 -14.11 3.94
N LEU A 222 -0.70 -14.00 4.84
CA LEU A 222 0.34 -12.99 4.83
C LEU A 222 1.71 -13.68 4.68
N GLU A 223 2.51 -13.19 3.75
CA GLU A 223 3.90 -13.59 3.52
C GLU A 223 4.79 -12.36 3.64
N ILE A 224 5.95 -12.52 4.29
CA ILE A 224 6.97 -11.48 4.46
C ILE A 224 8.31 -12.15 4.17
N ASP A 225 9.01 -11.66 3.15
CA ASP A 225 10.25 -12.26 2.63
C ASP A 225 11.35 -11.19 2.49
N GLU A 226 12.63 -11.62 2.49
CA GLU A 226 13.82 -10.78 2.23
C GLU A 226 14.30 -10.92 0.78
#